data_AF-A0A930H6Q6-F1
#
_entry.id   AF-A0A930H6Q6-F1
#
_cell.length_a   1.000
_cell.length_b   1.000
_cell.length_c   1.000
_cell.angle_alpha   90.00
_cell.angle_beta   90.00
_cell.angle_gamma   90.00
#
_symmetry.space_group_name_H-M   'P 1'
#
loop_
_entity.id
_entity.type
_entity.pdbx_description
1 polymer ?
#
loop_
_entity_poly.entity_id
_entity_poly.type
_entity_poly.pdbx_seq_one_letter_code
_entity_poly.pdbx_strand_id
1 'polypeptide(L)'
;MITANIDINKNKLEEFVRVLLPEYYEILSENTEKNICITVNETLQLITVKSSVIIGDKTVKETELSYEKIGHDYFDQAEVMTKTSLLKLFGKEKEYKWGALIGVRPTKIAGRFLNMGLSYEKIEEILKNIYFVSNEKIKLLLGIVKRQEKYLDRKTIGVYIGVAFCPTKCTYCSFPAYLLKGKYAERYNEYIESLYDETAEIGKFSKEEKLKINTIYIGGGTPSILSAEEIEKLLLTVKENYDLQSLREFTFEAGRIDTLDREKLEILKKYGVDKISINPQSFNEKTLKLVNRYHNREEFDNVYSIAKEIGLKINMDLILGLPGETTE
;
A
#
# COMPACT_ATOMS: atom_id res chain seq x y z
N MET A 1 0.32 -8.98 31.63
CA MET A 1 1.36 -9.27 30.62
C MET A 1 0.99 -10.49 29.76
N ILE A 2 1.30 -10.48 28.45
CA ILE A 2 1.14 -11.64 27.55
C ILE A 2 2.49 -12.37 27.42
N THR A 3 2.49 -13.69 27.64
CA THR A 3 3.65 -14.57 27.43
C THR A 3 3.30 -15.68 26.44
N ALA A 4 4.25 -16.05 25.57
CA ALA A 4 4.09 -17.12 24.60
C ALA A 4 5.39 -17.96 24.51
N ASN A 5 5.27 -19.26 24.20
CA ASN A 5 6.43 -20.15 23.99
C ASN A 5 7.01 -20.09 22.56
N ILE A 6 6.54 -19.16 21.73
CA ILE A 6 7.08 -18.85 20.41
C ILE A 6 7.47 -17.37 20.36
N ASP A 7 8.38 -17.01 19.45
CA ASP A 7 8.70 -15.61 19.23
C ASP A 7 7.55 -14.90 18.50
N ILE A 8 7.10 -13.78 19.05
CA ILE A 8 6.01 -12.97 18.50
C ILE A 8 6.49 -11.53 18.45
N ASN A 9 6.32 -10.90 17.29
CA ASN A 9 6.62 -9.49 17.14
C ASN A 9 5.73 -8.66 18.09
N LYS A 10 6.34 -8.11 19.14
CA LYS A 10 5.66 -7.35 20.20
C LYS A 10 4.84 -6.17 19.65
N ASN A 11 5.39 -5.43 18.68
CA ASN A 11 4.70 -4.28 18.08
C ASN A 11 3.42 -4.71 17.35
N LYS A 12 3.47 -5.82 16.60
CA LYS A 12 2.27 -6.37 15.92
C LYS A 12 1.24 -6.88 16.91
N LEU A 13 1.67 -7.47 18.02
CA LEU A 13 0.78 -7.96 19.07
C LEU A 13 0.11 -6.79 19.81
N GLU A 14 0.87 -5.77 20.15
CA GLU A 14 0.36 -4.53 20.76
C GLU A 14 -0.66 -3.84 19.85
N GLU A 15 -0.34 -3.68 18.56
CA GLU A 15 -1.26 -3.10 17.58
C GLU A 15 -2.55 -3.93 17.48
N PHE A 16 -2.43 -5.26 17.44
CA PHE A 16 -3.58 -6.15 17.41
C PHE A 16 -4.49 -5.96 18.64
N VAL A 17 -3.92 -5.95 19.84
CA VAL A 17 -4.68 -5.73 21.09
C VAL A 17 -5.30 -4.33 21.11
N ARG A 18 -4.55 -3.30 20.71
CA ARG A 18 -5.03 -1.91 20.65
C ARG A 18 -6.23 -1.75 19.72
N VAL A 19 -6.25 -2.46 18.59
CA VAL A 19 -7.30 -2.31 17.57
C VAL A 19 -8.49 -3.22 17.84
N LEU A 20 -8.26 -4.46 18.26
CA LEU A 20 -9.29 -5.50 18.33
C LEU A 20 -9.70 -5.90 19.74
N LEU A 21 -8.92 -5.53 20.75
CA LEU A 21 -9.19 -5.80 22.16
C LEU A 21 -8.97 -4.54 23.02
N PRO A 22 -9.47 -3.35 22.61
CA PRO A 22 -9.15 -2.10 23.29
C PRO A 22 -9.62 -2.07 24.75
N GLU A 23 -10.69 -2.80 25.10
CA GLU A 23 -11.17 -2.89 26.49
C GLU A 23 -10.30 -3.78 27.38
N TYR A 24 -9.38 -4.53 26.77
CA TYR A 24 -8.43 -5.41 27.44
C TYR A 24 -7.00 -4.90 27.26
N TYR A 25 -6.80 -3.62 26.93
CA TYR A 25 -5.47 -3.05 26.70
C TYR A 25 -4.54 -3.23 27.91
N GLU A 26 -5.10 -3.31 29.12
CA GLU A 26 -4.33 -3.52 30.34
C GLU A 26 -3.50 -4.80 30.29
N ILE A 27 -3.90 -5.85 29.56
CA ILE A 27 -3.19 -7.15 29.52
C ILE A 27 -1.75 -7.03 29.00
N LEU A 28 -1.42 -5.93 28.31
CA LEU A 28 -0.08 -5.61 27.82
C LEU A 28 0.84 -5.04 28.92
N SER A 29 0.28 -4.51 30.01
CA SER A 29 1.04 -3.95 31.12
C SER A 29 1.70 -5.05 31.96
N GLU A 30 2.87 -4.74 32.51
CA GLU A 30 3.59 -5.61 33.44
C GLU A 30 3.00 -5.57 34.85
N ASN A 31 2.28 -4.50 35.20
CA ASN A 31 1.73 -4.26 36.53
C ASN A 31 0.31 -4.82 36.73
N THR A 32 -0.06 -5.86 35.97
CA THR A 32 -1.42 -6.41 35.94
C THR A 32 -1.52 -7.66 36.79
N GLU A 33 -2.60 -7.82 37.55
CA GLU A 33 -2.91 -9.10 38.20
C GLU A 33 -3.31 -10.20 37.20
N LYS A 34 -3.67 -9.82 35.96
CA LYS A 34 -4.10 -10.73 34.88
C LYS A 34 -2.96 -10.99 33.90
N ASN A 35 -2.41 -12.19 33.92
CA ASN A 35 -1.43 -12.64 32.94
C ASN A 35 -2.08 -13.52 31.88
N ILE A 36 -1.67 -13.37 30.63
CA ILE A 36 -2.10 -14.27 29.54
C ILE A 36 -0.94 -15.16 29.19
N CYS A 37 -1.12 -16.47 29.37
CA CYS A 37 -0.16 -17.47 28.92
C CYS A 37 -0.66 -18.12 27.64
N ILE A 38 0.19 -18.16 26.62
CA ILE A 38 -0.11 -18.77 25.33
C ILE A 38 0.90 -19.91 25.08
N THR A 39 0.39 -21.11 24.84
CA THR A 39 1.20 -22.27 24.47
C THR A 39 0.82 -22.73 23.07
N VAL A 40 1.80 -22.70 22.17
CA VAL A 40 1.71 -23.22 20.81
C VAL A 40 2.38 -24.59 20.77
N ASN A 41 1.64 -25.60 20.34
CA ASN A 41 2.15 -26.93 20.04
C ASN A 41 2.03 -27.17 18.53
N GLU A 42 3.15 -27.40 17.88
CA GLU A 42 3.22 -27.64 16.44
C GLU A 42 3.76 -29.05 16.17
N THR A 43 2.94 -29.83 15.47
CA THR A 43 3.30 -31.15 14.94
C THR A 43 3.45 -31.08 13.42
N LEU A 44 3.81 -32.19 12.77
CA LEU A 44 3.89 -32.24 11.31
C LEU A 44 2.55 -31.95 10.61
N GLN A 45 1.41 -32.18 11.28
CA GLN A 45 0.08 -32.08 10.68
C GLN A 45 -0.82 -31.03 11.32
N LEU A 46 -0.55 -30.62 12.55
CA LEU A 46 -1.48 -29.84 13.35
C LEU A 46 -0.75 -28.76 14.15
N ILE A 47 -1.34 -27.57 14.19
CA ILE A 47 -0.97 -26.49 15.10
C ILE A 47 -2.10 -26.34 16.11
N THR A 48 -1.76 -26.36 17.40
CA THR A 48 -2.68 -26.12 18.51
C THR A 48 -2.18 -24.96 19.35
N VAL A 49 -3.03 -23.96 19.54
CA VAL A 49 -2.77 -22.79 20.38
C VAL A 49 -3.72 -22.82 21.57
N LYS A 50 -3.15 -22.94 22.77
CA LYS A 50 -3.85 -22.79 24.04
C LYS A 50 -3.59 -21.40 24.59
N SER A 51 -4.63 -20.69 25.00
CA SER A 51 -4.49 -19.38 25.64
C SER A 51 -5.29 -19.34 26.92
N SER A 52 -4.66 -18.91 28.00
CA SER A 52 -5.24 -18.91 29.35
C SER A 52 -5.02 -17.58 30.04
N VAL A 53 -6.05 -17.09 30.72
CA VAL A 53 -5.96 -15.98 31.67
C VAL A 53 -5.64 -16.54 33.04
N ILE A 54 -4.54 -16.09 33.62
CA ILE A 54 -4.02 -16.49 34.92
C ILE A 54 -4.13 -15.29 35.87
N ILE A 55 -4.75 -15.49 37.04
CA ILE A 55 -4.80 -14.51 38.12
C ILE A 55 -4.21 -15.16 39.37
N GLY A 56 -3.10 -14.63 39.88
CA GLY A 56 -2.26 -15.34 40.85
C GLY A 56 -1.76 -16.65 40.25
N ASP A 57 -2.10 -17.78 40.89
CA ASP A 57 -1.75 -19.13 40.43
C ASP A 57 -2.93 -19.90 39.79
N LYS A 58 -4.06 -19.22 39.56
CA LYS A 58 -5.29 -19.87 39.07
C LYS A 58 -5.58 -19.47 37.63
N THR A 59 -5.85 -20.48 36.81
CA THR A 59 -6.45 -20.28 35.49
C THR A 59 -7.92 -19.94 35.67
N VAL A 60 -8.32 -18.74 35.24
CA VAL A 60 -9.72 -18.26 35.36
C VAL A 60 -10.50 -18.35 34.06
N LYS A 61 -9.79 -18.42 32.92
CA LYS A 61 -10.38 -18.59 31.60
C LYS A 61 -9.36 -19.25 30.68
N GLU A 62 -9.80 -20.15 29.83
CA GLU A 62 -8.95 -20.79 28.84
C GLU A 62 -9.68 -21.03 27.53
N THR A 63 -8.92 -21.11 26.44
CA THR A 63 -9.42 -21.50 25.14
C THR A 63 -8.36 -22.27 24.38
N GLU A 64 -8.81 -23.10 23.45
CA GLU A 64 -7.96 -23.83 22.53
C GLU A 64 -8.41 -23.58 21.09
N LEU A 65 -7.44 -23.33 20.20
CA LEU A 65 -7.62 -23.24 18.76
C LEU A 65 -6.67 -24.21 18.07
N SER A 66 -7.23 -25.17 17.34
CA SER A 66 -6.48 -26.18 16.61
C SER A 66 -6.84 -26.15 15.14
N TYR A 67 -5.83 -26.20 14.26
CA TYR A 67 -6.03 -26.25 12.81
C TYR A 67 -4.88 -27.00 12.13
N GLU A 68 -5.17 -27.68 11.02
CA GLU A 68 -4.15 -28.42 10.27
C GLU A 68 -3.04 -27.48 9.75
N LYS A 69 -1.82 -27.99 9.62
CA LYS A 69 -0.71 -27.21 9.05
C LYS A 69 -0.91 -27.04 7.54
N ILE A 70 -0.97 -25.79 7.07
CA ILE A 70 -1.32 -25.48 5.67
C ILE A 70 -0.04 -25.26 4.86
N GLY A 71 0.44 -26.34 4.24
CA GLY A 71 1.64 -26.30 3.42
C GLY A 71 2.90 -25.83 4.18
N HIS A 72 3.99 -25.62 3.45
CA HIS A 72 5.24 -25.12 4.03
C HIS A 72 5.34 -23.59 3.97
N ASP A 73 4.62 -22.94 3.05
CA ASP A 73 4.76 -21.50 2.78
C ASP A 73 3.88 -20.61 3.68
N TYR A 74 2.97 -21.18 4.47
CA TYR A 74 2.23 -20.42 5.49
C TYR A 74 3.04 -20.31 6.79
N PHE A 75 4.23 -19.72 6.68
CA PHE A 75 5.20 -19.61 7.77
C PHE A 75 4.69 -18.85 9.01
N ASP A 76 3.72 -17.96 8.85
CA ASP A 76 3.14 -17.15 9.94
C ASP A 76 1.84 -17.75 10.53
N GLN A 77 1.48 -19.00 10.20
CA GLN A 77 0.23 -19.62 10.68
C GLN A 77 0.11 -19.62 12.20
N ALA A 78 1.15 -20.05 12.92
CA ALA A 78 1.16 -20.07 14.38
C ALA A 78 1.02 -18.65 15.00
N GLU A 79 1.67 -17.65 14.41
CA GLU A 79 1.57 -16.25 14.85
C GLU A 79 0.14 -15.72 14.68
N VAL A 80 -0.49 -15.99 13.53
CA VAL A 80 -1.90 -15.63 13.29
C VAL A 80 -2.82 -16.33 14.27
N MET A 81 -2.67 -17.65 14.45
CA MET A 81 -3.49 -18.44 15.37
C MET A 81 -3.35 -17.97 16.82
N THR A 82 -2.18 -17.48 17.21
CA THR A 82 -1.93 -16.86 18.51
C THR A 82 -2.70 -15.56 18.70
N LYS A 83 -2.76 -14.71 17.67
CA LYS A 83 -3.54 -13.46 17.76
C LYS A 83 -5.04 -13.77 17.79
N THR A 84 -5.50 -14.71 16.98
CA THR A 84 -6.92 -15.07 16.93
C THR A 84 -7.35 -15.83 18.18
N SER A 85 -6.48 -16.63 18.82
CA SER A 85 -6.80 -17.26 20.10
C SER A 85 -7.09 -16.23 21.19
N LEU A 86 -6.51 -15.02 21.14
CA LEU A 86 -6.89 -13.91 22.03
C LEU A 86 -8.33 -13.43 21.78
N LEU A 87 -8.75 -13.28 20.52
CA LEU A 87 -10.15 -12.94 20.20
C LEU A 87 -11.09 -13.99 20.78
N LYS A 88 -10.77 -15.27 20.59
CA LYS A 88 -11.55 -16.39 21.13
C LYS A 88 -11.53 -16.40 22.67
N LEU A 89 -10.38 -16.11 23.28
CA LEU A 89 -10.21 -16.03 24.73
C LEU A 89 -11.12 -14.95 25.32
N PHE A 90 -11.37 -13.85 24.61
CA PHE A 90 -12.26 -12.77 25.07
C PHE A 90 -13.68 -12.85 24.49
N GLY A 91 -14.01 -13.89 23.70
CA GLY A 91 -15.35 -14.08 23.12
C GLY A 91 -15.67 -13.10 21.98
N LYS A 92 -14.65 -12.55 21.33
CA LYS A 92 -14.74 -11.52 20.29
C LYS A 92 -14.60 -12.10 18.87
N GLU A 93 -14.62 -13.41 18.70
CA GLU A 93 -14.46 -14.08 17.39
C GLU A 93 -15.58 -13.76 16.38
N LYS A 94 -16.72 -13.23 16.83
CA LYS A 94 -17.83 -12.80 15.94
C LYS A 94 -18.10 -11.30 15.96
N GLU A 95 -17.35 -10.54 16.75
CA GLU A 95 -17.58 -9.10 16.93
C GLU A 95 -17.22 -8.33 15.65
N TYR A 96 -16.13 -8.72 15.00
CA TYR A 96 -15.61 -8.05 13.82
C TYR A 96 -15.92 -8.84 12.55
N LYS A 97 -16.65 -8.23 11.60
CA LYS A 97 -16.96 -8.88 10.31
C LYS A 97 -15.72 -9.36 9.53
N TRP A 98 -14.61 -8.66 9.68
CA TRP A 98 -13.32 -9.01 9.06
C TRP A 98 -12.40 -9.83 9.98
N GLY A 99 -12.82 -10.14 11.20
CA GLY A 99 -12.00 -10.85 12.20
C GLY A 99 -10.61 -10.24 12.34
N ALA A 100 -9.58 -11.10 12.32
CA ALA A 100 -8.18 -10.71 12.42
C ALA A 100 -7.60 -10.04 11.16
N LEU A 101 -8.41 -9.81 10.11
CA LEU A 101 -7.97 -9.10 8.90
C LEU A 101 -8.20 -7.59 8.94
N ILE A 102 -8.66 -7.02 10.05
CA ILE A 102 -8.71 -5.56 10.23
C ILE A 102 -7.28 -5.01 10.20
N GLY A 103 -7.05 -3.97 9.39
CA GLY A 103 -5.71 -3.40 9.17
C GLY A 103 -4.83 -4.21 8.20
N VAL A 104 -5.30 -5.35 7.71
CA VAL A 104 -4.61 -6.19 6.73
C VAL A 104 -5.29 -6.06 5.38
N ARG A 105 -4.53 -6.09 4.27
CA ARG A 105 -5.10 -6.15 2.91
C ARG A 105 -5.63 -7.58 2.63
N PRO A 106 -6.95 -7.84 2.68
CA PRO A 106 -7.46 -9.22 2.69
C PRO A 106 -7.24 -9.94 1.36
N THR A 107 -7.23 -9.20 0.24
CA THR A 107 -6.96 -9.75 -1.10
C THR A 107 -5.55 -10.31 -1.23
N LYS A 108 -4.56 -9.77 -0.50
CA LYS A 108 -3.19 -10.30 -0.49
C LYS A 108 -3.13 -11.65 0.21
N ILE A 109 -3.89 -11.84 1.30
CA ILE A 109 -3.97 -13.11 2.03
C ILE A 109 -4.60 -14.19 1.15
N ALA A 110 -5.76 -13.91 0.55
CA ALA A 110 -6.40 -14.86 -0.37
C ALA A 110 -5.52 -15.17 -1.60
N GLY A 111 -4.87 -14.15 -2.18
CA GLY A 111 -3.94 -14.33 -3.30
C GLY A 111 -2.72 -15.19 -2.95
N ARG A 112 -2.15 -15.04 -1.74
CA ARG A 112 -1.08 -15.91 -1.24
C ARG A 112 -1.52 -17.37 -1.22
N PHE A 113 -2.70 -17.67 -0.68
CA PHE A 113 -3.21 -19.03 -0.63
C PHE A 113 -3.50 -19.63 -2.01
N LEU A 114 -3.99 -18.82 -2.96
CA LEU A 114 -4.13 -19.25 -4.35
C LEU A 114 -2.78 -19.57 -4.99
N ASN A 115 -1.74 -18.79 -4.70
CA ASN A 115 -0.39 -19.06 -5.20
C ASN A 115 0.22 -20.33 -4.60
N MET A 116 -0.21 -20.72 -3.40
CA MET A 116 0.11 -22.02 -2.78
C MET A 116 -0.69 -23.19 -3.38
N GLY A 117 -1.58 -22.93 -4.34
CA GLY A 117 -2.39 -23.95 -5.00
C GLY A 117 -3.65 -24.38 -4.22
N LEU A 118 -4.05 -23.63 -3.18
CA LEU A 118 -5.24 -23.96 -2.40
C LEU A 118 -6.53 -23.66 -3.18
N SER A 119 -7.55 -24.50 -2.98
CA SER A 119 -8.88 -24.28 -3.56
C SER A 119 -9.62 -23.13 -2.87
N TYR A 120 -10.63 -22.56 -3.52
CA TYR A 120 -11.45 -21.51 -2.92
C TYR A 120 -12.19 -21.99 -1.67
N GLU A 121 -12.60 -23.25 -1.64
CA GLU A 121 -13.25 -23.90 -0.51
C GLU A 121 -12.29 -23.97 0.68
N LYS A 122 -11.05 -24.39 0.44
CA LYS A 122 -10.02 -24.42 1.48
C LYS A 122 -9.71 -23.02 2.00
N ILE A 123 -9.65 -22.02 1.13
CA ILE A 123 -9.43 -20.62 1.52
C ILE A 123 -10.59 -20.11 2.38
N GLU A 124 -11.83 -20.43 2.03
CA GLU A 124 -13.01 -20.11 2.84
C GLU A 124 -12.91 -20.71 4.24
N GLU A 125 -12.53 -21.98 4.36
CA GLU A 125 -12.31 -22.63 5.66
C GLU A 125 -11.21 -21.92 6.47
N ILE A 126 -10.10 -21.54 5.85
CA ILE A 126 -8.99 -20.85 6.51
C ILE A 126 -9.44 -19.48 7.01
N LEU A 127 -10.08 -18.68 6.15
CA LEU A 127 -10.58 -17.34 6.50
C LEU A 127 -11.59 -17.41 7.66
N LYS A 128 -12.43 -18.43 7.67
CA LYS A 128 -13.43 -18.62 8.71
C LYS A 128 -12.84 -19.10 10.03
N ASN A 129 -11.98 -20.13 9.99
CA ASN A 129 -11.57 -20.87 11.19
C ASN A 129 -10.28 -20.34 11.81
N ILE A 130 -9.37 -19.79 11.01
CA ILE A 130 -8.15 -19.15 11.52
C ILE A 130 -8.40 -17.66 11.74
N TYR A 131 -8.91 -16.96 10.73
CA TYR A 131 -9.00 -15.49 10.78
C TYR A 131 -10.32 -14.95 11.35
N PHE A 132 -11.31 -15.81 11.61
CA PHE A 132 -12.65 -15.42 12.09
C PHE A 132 -13.37 -14.38 11.21
N VAL A 133 -13.16 -14.45 9.90
CA VAL A 133 -13.86 -13.60 8.93
C VAL A 133 -15.30 -14.10 8.79
N SER A 134 -16.28 -13.19 8.73
CA SER A 134 -17.68 -13.57 8.56
C SER A 134 -17.96 -14.11 7.15
N ASN A 135 -18.94 -15.01 7.02
CA ASN A 135 -19.32 -15.59 5.72
C ASN A 135 -19.65 -14.52 4.66
N GLU A 136 -20.29 -13.40 5.07
CA GLU A 136 -20.58 -12.25 4.19
C GLU A 136 -19.29 -11.68 3.59
N LYS A 137 -18.28 -11.44 4.43
CA LYS A 137 -16.99 -10.87 4.00
C LYS A 137 -16.13 -11.87 3.25
N ILE A 138 -16.18 -13.16 3.58
CA ILE A 138 -15.53 -14.22 2.79
C ILE A 138 -16.10 -14.24 1.37
N LYS A 139 -17.43 -14.27 1.22
CA LYS A 139 -18.08 -14.27 -0.10
C LYS A 139 -17.71 -13.04 -0.91
N LEU A 140 -17.69 -11.86 -0.28
CA LEU A 140 -17.26 -10.61 -0.92
C LEU A 140 -15.80 -10.69 -1.36
N LEU A 141 -14.89 -11.10 -0.46
CA LEU A 141 -13.46 -11.19 -0.72
C LEU A 141 -13.15 -12.15 -1.87
N LEU A 142 -13.67 -13.38 -1.81
CA LEU A 142 -13.44 -14.37 -2.85
C LEU A 142 -14.08 -13.96 -4.18
N GLY A 143 -15.22 -13.27 -4.14
CA GLY A 143 -15.83 -12.67 -5.33
C GLY A 143 -14.93 -11.60 -5.97
N ILE A 144 -14.29 -10.74 -5.18
CA ILE A 144 -13.32 -9.74 -5.66
C ILE A 144 -12.10 -10.43 -6.26
N VAL A 145 -11.51 -11.39 -5.55
CA VAL A 145 -10.32 -12.11 -5.99
C VAL A 145 -10.59 -12.83 -7.33
N LYS A 146 -11.69 -13.59 -7.43
CA LYS A 146 -12.10 -14.25 -8.69
C LYS A 146 -12.24 -13.28 -9.85
N ARG A 147 -12.80 -12.08 -9.61
CA ARG A 147 -12.94 -11.04 -10.64
C ARG A 147 -11.61 -10.41 -11.03
N GLN A 148 -10.67 -10.29 -10.10
CA GLN A 148 -9.36 -9.70 -10.32
C GLN A 148 -8.42 -10.65 -11.08
N GLU A 149 -8.50 -11.96 -10.86
CA GLU A 149 -7.60 -12.95 -11.47
C GLU A 149 -7.43 -12.78 -12.99
N LYS A 150 -8.52 -12.49 -13.73
CA LYS A 150 -8.46 -12.27 -15.19
C LYS A 150 -7.70 -11.01 -15.63
N TYR A 151 -7.42 -10.09 -14.71
CA TYR A 151 -6.70 -8.84 -14.97
C TYR A 151 -5.29 -8.84 -14.38
N LEU A 152 -4.92 -9.85 -13.58
CA LEU A 152 -3.60 -9.91 -12.97
C LEU A 152 -2.58 -10.37 -14.01
N ASP A 153 -1.61 -9.50 -14.31
CA ASP A 153 -0.43 -9.86 -15.09
C ASP A 153 0.61 -10.48 -14.17
N ARG A 154 0.85 -11.78 -14.33
CA ARG A 154 1.84 -12.55 -13.55
C ARG A 154 3.18 -12.70 -14.28
N LYS A 155 3.29 -12.17 -15.50
CA LYS A 155 4.47 -12.39 -16.38
C LYS A 155 5.36 -11.16 -16.49
N THR A 156 4.88 -10.02 -16.02
CA THR A 156 5.55 -8.73 -16.16
C THR A 156 5.54 -7.98 -14.84
N ILE A 157 6.41 -6.99 -14.73
CA ILE A 157 6.49 -6.08 -13.60
C ILE A 157 6.16 -4.65 -14.04
N GLY A 158 5.79 -3.82 -13.07
CA GLY A 158 5.74 -2.37 -13.22
C GLY A 158 6.91 -1.73 -12.48
N VAL A 159 7.44 -0.63 -13.02
CA VAL A 159 8.49 0.18 -12.39
C VAL A 159 7.89 1.49 -11.91
N TYR A 160 8.14 1.84 -10.65
CA TYR A 160 7.76 3.12 -10.08
C TYR A 160 9.02 3.91 -9.76
N ILE A 161 9.14 5.11 -10.31
CA ILE A 161 10.25 6.04 -10.06
C ILE A 161 9.68 7.20 -9.23
N GLY A 162 10.09 7.29 -7.97
CA GLY A 162 9.56 8.27 -7.04
C GLY A 162 10.41 9.54 -6.98
N VAL A 163 9.85 10.69 -7.37
CA VAL A 163 10.39 12.03 -7.16
C VAL A 163 9.92 12.57 -5.81
N ALA A 164 10.83 12.84 -4.87
CA ALA A 164 10.50 13.12 -3.47
C ALA A 164 10.27 14.61 -3.14
N PHE A 165 10.24 15.49 -4.14
CA PHE A 165 10.12 16.95 -3.94
C PHE A 165 8.78 17.50 -4.41
N CYS A 166 8.27 18.49 -3.67
CA CYS A 166 7.10 19.30 -4.00
C CYS A 166 7.44 20.79 -3.95
N PRO A 167 6.73 21.65 -4.71
CA PRO A 167 6.84 23.10 -4.56
C PRO A 167 6.25 23.57 -3.22
N THR A 168 5.08 23.05 -2.83
CA THR A 168 4.38 23.35 -1.58
C THR A 168 3.74 22.10 -0.98
N LYS A 169 3.41 22.14 0.32
CA LYS A 169 2.67 21.08 0.99
C LYS A 169 1.16 21.38 0.95
N CYS A 170 0.41 20.61 0.17
CA CYS A 170 -1.06 20.63 0.21
C CYS A 170 -1.55 20.13 1.57
N THR A 171 -2.57 20.76 2.15
CA THR A 171 -3.02 20.44 3.52
C THR A 171 -3.66 19.05 3.64
N TYR A 172 -4.26 18.53 2.57
CA TYR A 172 -4.82 17.17 2.52
C TYR A 172 -3.75 16.09 2.27
N CYS A 173 -2.55 16.46 1.83
CA CYS A 173 -1.60 15.49 1.29
C CYS A 173 -0.86 14.74 2.41
N SER A 174 -1.11 13.43 2.51
CA SER A 174 -0.41 12.53 3.43
C SER A 174 0.90 11.97 2.87
N PHE A 175 1.22 12.20 1.60
CA PHE A 175 2.44 11.67 0.99
C PHE A 175 3.69 12.34 1.57
N PRO A 176 4.75 11.57 1.87
CA PRO A 176 6.04 12.12 2.27
C PRO A 176 6.66 12.86 1.06
N ALA A 177 6.93 14.15 1.22
CA ALA A 177 7.62 14.94 0.21
C ALA A 177 8.41 16.07 0.90
N TYR A 178 9.59 16.35 0.37
CA TYR A 178 10.42 17.48 0.74
C TYR A 178 10.01 18.73 -0.03
N LEU A 179 10.28 19.90 0.53
CA LEU A 179 10.01 21.18 -0.12
C LEU A 179 11.28 21.73 -0.74
N LEU A 180 11.18 22.28 -1.96
CA LEU A 180 12.31 22.98 -2.62
C LEU A 180 12.82 24.19 -1.83
N LYS A 181 12.00 24.73 -0.93
CA LYS A 181 12.36 25.83 -0.01
C LYS A 181 12.25 25.39 1.45
N GLY A 182 12.64 24.16 1.75
CA GLY A 182 12.61 23.57 3.09
C GLY A 182 13.98 23.12 3.59
N LYS A 183 13.98 22.44 4.74
CA LYS A 183 15.19 21.94 5.42
C LYS A 183 16.13 21.10 4.54
N TYR A 184 15.59 20.42 3.53
CA TYR A 184 16.37 19.52 2.66
C TYR A 184 16.63 20.09 1.26
N ALA A 185 16.37 21.39 1.03
CA ALA A 185 16.57 22.03 -0.27
C ALA A 185 18.02 21.94 -0.76
N GLU A 186 18.99 22.10 0.16
CA GLU A 186 20.43 21.99 -0.12
C GLU A 186 20.86 20.60 -0.62
N ARG A 187 20.05 19.57 -0.39
CA ARG A 187 20.29 18.19 -0.83
C ARG A 187 19.56 17.83 -2.12
N TYR A 188 18.90 18.79 -2.76
CA TYR A 188 18.14 18.55 -3.99
C TYR A 188 19.04 17.97 -5.10
N ASN A 189 20.20 18.57 -5.37
CA ASN A 189 21.11 18.09 -6.41
C ASN A 189 21.68 16.70 -6.09
N GLU A 190 22.04 16.44 -4.83
CA GLU A 190 22.48 15.12 -4.36
C GLU A 190 21.40 14.06 -4.62
N TYR A 191 20.15 14.40 -4.31
CA TYR A 191 19.00 13.53 -4.54
C TYR A 191 18.76 13.25 -6.02
N ILE A 192 18.83 14.27 -6.88
CA ILE A 192 18.61 14.13 -8.33
C ILE A 192 19.67 13.24 -8.98
N GLU A 193 20.95 13.41 -8.64
CA GLU A 193 21.99 12.51 -9.15
C GLU A 193 21.79 11.07 -8.64
N SER A 194 21.46 10.91 -7.35
CA SER A 194 21.13 9.58 -6.81
C SER A 194 19.93 8.94 -7.50
N LEU A 195 18.91 9.72 -7.88
CA LEU A 195 17.75 9.25 -8.62
C LEU A 195 18.13 8.72 -10.00
N TYR A 196 19.04 9.41 -10.70
CA TYR A 196 19.55 8.94 -12.00
C TYR A 196 20.35 7.64 -11.85
N ASP A 197 21.25 7.58 -10.88
CA ASP A 197 22.06 6.39 -10.61
C ASP A 197 21.19 5.18 -10.26
N GLU A 198 20.25 5.34 -9.32
CA GLU A 198 19.33 4.26 -8.92
C GLU A 198 18.45 3.82 -10.10
N THR A 199 17.94 4.77 -10.89
CA THR A 199 17.15 4.46 -12.09
C THR A 199 17.98 3.66 -13.10
N ALA A 200 19.25 4.03 -13.33
CA ALA A 200 20.13 3.30 -14.22
C ALA A 200 20.40 1.87 -13.72
N GLU A 201 20.74 1.71 -12.44
CA GLU A 201 21.06 0.42 -11.83
C GLU A 201 19.85 -0.53 -11.82
N ILE A 202 18.65 -0.04 -11.46
CA ILE A 202 17.42 -0.84 -11.55
C ILE A 202 17.14 -1.24 -13.00
N GLY A 203 17.38 -0.36 -13.97
CA GLY A 203 17.26 -0.67 -15.38
C GLY A 203 18.17 -1.81 -15.82
N LYS A 204 19.47 -1.73 -15.50
CA LYS A 204 20.45 -2.79 -15.79
C LYS A 204 20.08 -4.10 -15.13
N PHE A 205 19.77 -4.08 -13.83
CA PHE A 205 19.32 -5.25 -13.07
C PHE A 205 18.10 -5.91 -13.72
N SER A 206 17.11 -5.12 -14.16
CA SER A 206 15.92 -5.67 -14.81
C SER A 206 16.23 -6.40 -16.13
N LYS A 207 17.24 -5.95 -16.89
CA LYS A 207 17.71 -6.63 -18.10
C LYS A 207 18.45 -7.92 -17.78
N GLU A 208 19.33 -7.89 -16.78
CA GLU A 208 20.11 -9.05 -16.32
C GLU A 208 19.19 -10.19 -15.87
N GLU A 209 18.17 -9.87 -15.08
CA GLU A 209 17.14 -10.80 -14.60
C GLU A 209 16.06 -11.11 -15.66
N LYS A 210 16.16 -10.53 -16.86
CA LYS A 210 15.22 -10.72 -17.98
C LYS A 210 13.76 -10.42 -17.61
N LEU A 211 13.57 -9.42 -16.75
CA LEU A 211 12.25 -8.98 -16.30
C LEU A 211 11.55 -8.23 -17.43
N LYS A 212 10.30 -8.57 -17.68
CA LYS A 212 9.47 -7.88 -18.68
C LYS A 212 8.73 -6.74 -18.02
N ILE A 213 9.01 -5.51 -18.44
CA ILE A 213 8.36 -4.33 -17.89
C ILE A 213 7.15 -3.98 -18.75
N ASN A 214 5.97 -3.96 -18.16
CA ASN A 214 4.74 -3.58 -18.86
C ASN A 214 4.27 -2.16 -18.53
N THR A 215 4.72 -1.59 -17.40
CA THR A 215 4.40 -0.22 -17.01
C THR A 215 5.59 0.50 -16.38
N ILE A 216 5.71 1.78 -16.66
CA ILE A 216 6.58 2.71 -15.92
C ILE A 216 5.70 3.86 -15.43
N TYR A 217 5.82 4.19 -14.15
CA TYR A 217 5.12 5.32 -13.54
C TYR A 217 6.13 6.20 -12.80
N ILE A 218 6.26 7.45 -13.24
CA ILE A 218 7.07 8.47 -12.55
C ILE A 218 6.11 9.29 -11.68
N GLY A 219 6.26 9.20 -10.36
CA GLY A 219 5.32 9.73 -9.37
C GLY A 219 5.98 10.30 -8.13
N GLY A 220 5.20 10.57 -7.09
CA GLY A 220 5.72 10.89 -5.75
C GLY A 220 5.22 12.22 -5.24
N GLY A 221 6.14 13.11 -4.86
CA GLY A 221 5.83 14.48 -4.52
C GLY A 221 5.23 15.22 -5.72
N THR A 222 6.07 15.73 -6.60
CA THR A 222 5.64 16.41 -7.83
C THR A 222 6.72 16.23 -8.90
N PRO A 223 6.68 15.16 -9.71
CA PRO A 223 7.70 14.94 -10.75
C PRO A 223 7.87 16.12 -11.71
N SER A 224 6.79 16.84 -12.04
CA SER A 224 6.84 18.04 -12.88
C SER A 224 7.58 19.23 -12.25
N ILE A 225 8.02 19.12 -10.99
CA ILE A 225 8.89 20.13 -10.37
C ILE A 225 10.29 20.17 -11.00
N LEU A 226 10.73 19.03 -11.54
CA LEU A 226 11.99 18.92 -12.26
C LEU A 226 12.02 19.91 -13.42
N SER A 227 13.20 20.45 -13.71
CA SER A 227 13.43 21.26 -14.91
C SER A 227 13.24 20.42 -16.18
N ALA A 228 13.07 21.08 -17.32
CA ALA A 228 12.99 20.40 -18.62
C ALA A 228 14.22 19.51 -18.86
N GLU A 229 15.42 20.01 -18.56
CA GLU A 229 16.69 19.28 -18.67
C GLU A 229 16.75 18.08 -17.71
N GLU A 230 16.28 18.24 -16.47
CA GLU A 230 16.27 17.17 -15.48
C GLU A 230 15.29 16.04 -15.85
N ILE A 231 14.13 16.40 -16.41
CA ILE A 231 13.16 15.45 -16.96
C ILE A 231 13.78 14.73 -18.16
N GLU A 232 14.39 15.46 -19.08
CA GLU A 232 15.04 14.88 -20.27
C GLU A 232 16.13 13.88 -19.86
N LYS A 233 17.00 14.25 -18.91
CA LYS A 233 18.04 13.35 -18.36
C LYS A 233 17.42 12.12 -17.72
N LEU A 234 16.36 12.25 -16.90
CA LEU A 234 15.68 11.08 -16.28
C LEU A 234 15.15 10.11 -17.34
N LEU A 235 14.44 10.64 -18.33
CA LEU A 235 13.79 9.83 -19.36
C LEU A 235 14.82 9.20 -20.31
N LEU A 236 15.92 9.89 -20.59
CA LEU A 236 17.05 9.34 -21.32
C LEU A 236 17.66 8.17 -20.55
N THR A 237 17.91 8.32 -19.25
CA THR A 237 18.39 7.23 -18.38
C THR A 237 17.47 6.02 -18.45
N VAL A 238 16.15 6.21 -18.41
CA VAL A 238 15.18 5.12 -18.59
C VAL A 238 15.33 4.45 -19.97
N LYS A 239 15.38 5.23 -21.04
CA LYS A 239 15.51 4.73 -22.42
C LYS A 239 16.78 3.91 -22.64
N GLU A 240 17.90 4.33 -22.07
CA GLU A 240 19.20 3.66 -22.26
C GLU A 240 19.31 2.38 -21.42
N ASN A 241 18.79 2.39 -20.19
CA ASN A 241 19.06 1.31 -19.24
C ASN A 241 17.97 0.23 -19.20
N TYR A 242 16.75 0.48 -19.66
CA TYR A 242 15.64 -0.48 -19.59
C TYR A 242 15.34 -1.17 -20.92
N ASP A 243 14.79 -2.40 -20.88
CA ASP A 243 14.18 -3.04 -22.05
C ASP A 243 12.68 -2.70 -22.09
N LEU A 244 12.31 -1.85 -23.05
CA LEU A 244 10.96 -1.30 -23.17
C LEU A 244 10.09 -2.05 -24.20
N GLN A 245 10.52 -3.21 -24.72
CA GLN A 245 9.77 -3.94 -25.76
C GLN A 245 8.39 -4.43 -25.29
N SER A 246 8.23 -4.70 -23.99
CA SER A 246 6.95 -5.14 -23.40
C SER A 246 6.11 -4.00 -22.81
N LEU A 247 6.60 -2.75 -22.92
CA LEU A 247 5.97 -1.59 -22.30
C LEU A 247 4.61 -1.30 -22.94
N ARG A 248 3.58 -1.16 -22.10
CA ARG A 248 2.21 -0.85 -22.51
C ARG A 248 1.75 0.54 -22.07
N GLU A 249 2.25 1.01 -20.94
CA GLU A 249 1.95 2.34 -20.40
C GLU A 249 3.20 2.94 -19.75
N PHE A 250 3.52 4.16 -20.13
CA PHE A 250 4.51 5.03 -19.51
C PHE A 250 3.80 6.30 -19.06
N THR A 251 3.58 6.40 -17.75
CA THR A 251 2.89 7.51 -17.11
C THR A 251 3.86 8.45 -16.40
N PHE A 252 3.67 9.74 -16.60
CA PHE A 252 4.34 10.79 -15.82
C PHE A 252 3.30 11.57 -15.01
N GLU A 253 3.41 11.53 -13.69
CA GLU A 253 2.54 12.30 -12.81
C GLU A 253 2.94 13.77 -12.82
N ALA A 254 2.05 14.61 -13.31
CA ALA A 254 2.19 16.05 -13.31
C ALA A 254 1.01 16.68 -12.55
N GLY A 255 0.79 16.18 -11.34
CA GLY A 255 -0.39 16.51 -10.52
C GLY A 255 -0.51 17.99 -10.13
N ARG A 256 0.47 18.82 -10.51
CA ARG A 256 0.55 20.27 -10.31
C ARG A 256 0.70 20.99 -11.65
N ILE A 257 -0.39 21.52 -12.16
CA ILE A 257 -0.40 22.24 -13.44
C ILE A 257 0.48 23.49 -13.43
N ASP A 258 0.68 24.09 -12.25
CA ASP A 258 1.56 25.24 -11.99
C ASP A 258 3.06 24.93 -12.15
N THR A 259 3.40 23.68 -12.45
CA THR A 259 4.79 23.24 -12.70
C THR A 259 5.01 22.72 -14.12
N LEU A 260 3.98 22.81 -14.98
CA LEU A 260 4.00 22.36 -16.36
C LEU A 260 4.05 23.53 -17.33
N ASP A 261 4.73 23.30 -18.45
CA ASP A 261 4.75 24.16 -19.62
C ASP A 261 4.79 23.28 -20.89
N ARG A 262 4.73 23.90 -22.07
CA ARG A 262 4.75 23.17 -23.35
C ARG A 262 6.04 22.39 -23.55
N GLU A 263 7.20 22.97 -23.21
CA GLU A 263 8.51 22.34 -23.39
C GLU A 263 8.60 21.01 -22.64
N LYS A 264 8.22 20.99 -21.36
CA LYS A 264 8.18 19.75 -20.57
C LYS A 264 7.26 18.71 -21.19
N LEU A 265 6.05 19.10 -21.63
CA LEU A 265 5.10 18.16 -22.24
C LEU A 265 5.62 17.58 -23.56
N GLU A 266 6.32 18.38 -24.36
CA GLU A 266 6.98 17.93 -25.61
C GLU A 266 8.12 16.96 -25.32
N ILE A 267 8.95 17.23 -24.30
CA ILE A 267 9.99 16.31 -23.84
C ILE A 267 9.38 14.98 -23.39
N LEU A 268 8.33 15.00 -22.55
CA LEU A 268 7.64 13.78 -22.13
C LEU A 268 7.23 12.93 -23.34
N LYS A 269 6.58 13.56 -24.33
CA LYS A 269 6.14 12.88 -25.55
C LYS A 269 7.30 12.35 -26.38
N LYS A 270 8.35 13.16 -26.58
CA LYS A 270 9.58 12.81 -27.32
C LYS A 270 10.21 11.53 -26.78
N TYR A 271 10.22 11.36 -25.46
CA TYR A 271 10.82 10.20 -24.79
C TYR A 271 9.86 9.02 -24.59
N GLY A 272 8.63 9.10 -25.10
CA GLY A 272 7.71 7.97 -25.16
C GLY A 272 6.75 7.85 -23.97
N VAL A 273 6.61 8.89 -23.15
CA VAL A 273 5.49 8.99 -22.21
C VAL A 273 4.20 9.07 -23.01
N ASP A 274 3.25 8.17 -22.75
CA ASP A 274 1.95 8.14 -23.45
C ASP A 274 0.83 8.75 -22.61
N LYS A 275 1.03 8.87 -21.30
CA LYS A 275 0.00 9.33 -20.36
C LYS A 275 0.58 10.27 -19.30
N ILE A 276 -0.17 11.30 -18.99
CA ILE A 276 0.10 12.19 -17.85
C ILE A 276 -1.07 12.18 -16.88
N SER A 277 -0.79 12.47 -15.61
CA SER A 277 -1.84 12.80 -14.64
C SER A 277 -1.77 14.28 -14.30
N ILE A 278 -2.78 15.06 -14.68
CA ILE A 278 -2.91 16.47 -14.28
C ILE A 278 -4.11 16.61 -13.36
N ASN A 279 -3.87 17.06 -12.14
CA ASN A 279 -4.84 16.88 -11.06
C ASN A 279 -5.37 18.24 -10.60
N PRO A 280 -6.58 18.66 -11.05
CA PRO A 280 -7.16 19.91 -10.56
C PRO A 280 -7.54 19.79 -9.09
N GLN A 281 -7.87 18.58 -8.61
CA GLN A 281 -8.38 18.26 -7.28
C GLN A 281 -9.78 18.80 -7.02
N SER A 282 -10.01 20.07 -7.33
CA SER A 282 -11.30 20.75 -7.36
C SER A 282 -11.26 21.84 -8.43
N PHE A 283 -12.41 22.24 -8.97
CA PHE A 283 -12.54 23.42 -9.83
C PHE A 283 -13.02 24.65 -9.06
N ASN A 284 -13.19 24.55 -7.74
CA ASN A 284 -13.52 25.67 -6.87
C ASN A 284 -12.24 26.35 -6.36
N GLU A 285 -11.91 27.52 -6.91
CA GLU A 285 -10.71 28.27 -6.53
C GLU A 285 -10.65 28.67 -5.05
N LYS A 286 -11.80 28.92 -4.40
CA LYS A 286 -11.83 29.24 -2.97
C LYS A 286 -11.39 28.02 -2.16
N THR A 287 -11.89 26.84 -2.52
CA THR A 287 -11.47 25.56 -1.92
C THR A 287 -9.99 25.30 -2.16
N LEU A 288 -9.50 25.48 -3.39
CA LEU A 288 -8.10 25.26 -3.74
C LEU A 288 -7.14 26.09 -2.87
N LYS A 289 -7.47 27.37 -2.64
CA LYS A 289 -6.69 28.26 -1.76
C LYS A 289 -6.62 27.74 -0.32
N LEU A 290 -7.70 27.18 0.22
CA LEU A 290 -7.73 26.59 1.57
C LEU A 290 -6.84 25.34 1.68
N VAL A 291 -6.51 24.69 0.57
CA VAL A 291 -5.67 23.50 0.53
C VAL A 291 -4.27 23.73 -0.05
N ASN A 292 -3.82 24.99 -0.09
CA ASN A 292 -2.52 25.43 -0.60
C ASN A 292 -2.28 25.09 -2.08
N ARG A 293 -3.33 25.20 -2.90
CA ARG A 293 -3.25 25.15 -4.36
C ARG A 293 -3.71 26.48 -4.95
N TYR A 294 -2.90 27.01 -5.87
CA TYR A 294 -3.07 28.36 -6.40
C TYR A 294 -3.08 28.27 -7.92
N HIS A 295 -4.12 27.64 -8.45
CA HIS A 295 -4.36 27.56 -9.88
C HIS A 295 -5.84 27.84 -10.16
N ASN A 296 -6.14 28.38 -11.32
CA ASN A 296 -7.50 28.67 -11.77
C ASN A 296 -7.93 27.75 -12.93
N ARG A 297 -9.18 27.92 -13.37
CA ARG A 297 -9.75 27.10 -14.44
C ARG A 297 -9.08 27.33 -15.80
N GLU A 298 -8.74 28.58 -16.12
CA GLU A 298 -8.13 28.95 -17.39
C GLU A 298 -6.72 28.34 -17.53
N GLU A 299 -5.91 28.42 -16.48
CA GLU A 299 -4.58 27.78 -16.43
C GLU A 299 -4.69 26.27 -16.63
N PHE A 300 -5.67 25.63 -15.98
CA PHE A 300 -5.93 24.21 -16.16
C PHE A 300 -6.32 23.87 -17.59
N ASP A 301 -7.29 24.59 -18.15
CA ASP A 301 -7.79 24.34 -19.51
C ASP A 301 -6.67 24.55 -20.55
N ASN A 302 -5.78 25.52 -20.34
CA ASN A 302 -4.61 25.74 -21.20
C ASN A 302 -3.64 24.55 -21.18
N VAL A 303 -3.21 24.09 -19.99
CA VAL A 303 -2.31 22.93 -19.87
C VAL A 303 -2.96 21.66 -20.43
N TYR A 304 -4.25 21.45 -20.14
CA TYR A 304 -5.01 20.34 -20.70
C TYR A 304 -5.04 20.39 -22.24
N SER A 305 -5.33 21.56 -22.82
CA SER A 305 -5.37 21.75 -24.27
C SER A 305 -4.02 21.43 -24.93
N ILE A 306 -2.92 21.95 -24.38
CA ILE A 306 -1.56 21.69 -24.88
C ILE A 306 -1.24 20.18 -24.80
N ALA A 307 -1.54 19.52 -23.68
CA ALA A 307 -1.31 18.08 -23.53
C ALA A 307 -2.13 17.25 -24.53
N LYS A 308 -3.38 17.66 -24.82
CA LYS A 308 -4.23 17.04 -25.84
C LYS A 308 -3.68 17.24 -27.25
N GLU A 309 -3.21 18.44 -27.59
CA GLU A 309 -2.59 18.77 -28.88
C GLU A 309 -1.35 17.91 -29.14
N ILE A 310 -0.49 17.73 -28.14
CA ILE A 310 0.72 16.87 -28.19
C ILE A 310 0.36 15.37 -28.29
N GLY A 311 -0.91 15.02 -28.03
CA GLY A 311 -1.39 13.64 -28.13
C GLY A 311 -1.04 12.78 -26.91
N LEU A 312 -1.04 13.38 -25.72
CA LEU A 312 -0.93 12.65 -24.45
C LEU A 312 -2.32 12.19 -23.98
N LYS A 313 -2.38 10.99 -23.39
CA LYS A 313 -3.54 10.55 -22.60
C LYS A 313 -3.52 11.27 -21.27
N ILE A 314 -4.69 11.56 -20.71
CA ILE A 314 -4.79 12.36 -19.49
C ILE A 314 -5.61 11.59 -18.46
N ASN A 315 -5.03 11.41 -17.28
CA ASN A 315 -5.74 11.11 -16.04
C ASN A 315 -5.95 12.39 -15.24
N MET A 316 -7.03 12.45 -14.46
CA MET A 316 -7.30 13.55 -13.55
C MET A 316 -7.78 13.00 -12.21
N ASP A 317 -7.18 13.49 -11.13
CA ASP A 317 -7.64 13.20 -9.79
C ASP A 317 -8.50 14.35 -9.24
N LEU A 318 -9.65 13.97 -8.68
CA LEU A 318 -10.58 14.84 -7.96
C LEU A 318 -10.70 14.37 -6.52
N ILE A 319 -10.78 15.31 -5.59
CA ILE A 319 -11.02 15.03 -4.17
C ILE A 319 -12.38 15.63 -3.82
N LEU A 320 -13.29 14.79 -3.35
CA LEU A 320 -14.59 15.22 -2.86
C LEU A 320 -14.52 15.49 -1.36
N GLY A 321 -15.17 16.56 -0.92
CA GLY A 321 -15.27 16.90 0.50
C GLY A 321 -14.05 17.65 1.04
N LEU A 322 -13.38 18.44 0.18
CA LEU A 322 -12.36 19.37 0.62
C LEU A 322 -12.97 20.48 1.51
N PRO A 323 -12.16 21.20 2.31
CA PRO A 323 -12.66 22.25 3.20
C PRO A 323 -13.53 23.27 2.47
N GLY A 324 -14.75 23.46 2.96
CA GLY A 324 -15.73 24.39 2.40
C GLY A 324 -16.54 23.86 1.21
N GLU A 325 -16.34 22.60 0.78
CA GLU A 325 -17.19 21.98 -0.24
C GLU A 325 -18.50 21.46 0.36
N THR A 326 -19.58 21.67 -0.41
CA THR A 326 -20.93 21.16 -0.16
C THR A 326 -21.29 20.13 -1.22
N THR A 327 -22.52 19.60 -1.19
CA THR A 327 -22.97 18.65 -2.22
C THR A 327 -23.30 19.37 -3.53
N GLU A 328 -23.81 20.60 -3.42
CA GLU A 328 -23.99 21.57 -4.51
C GLU A 328 -22.64 22.09 -5.03
#